data_AF-A0A0L0F066-F1
#
_entry.id   AF-A0A0L0F066-F1
#
_cell.length_a   1.000
_cell.length_b   1.000
_cell.length_c   1.000
_cell.angle_alpha   90.00
_cell.angle_beta   90.00
_cell.angle_gamma   90.00
#
_symmetry.space_group_name_H-M   'P 1'
#
loop_
_entity.id
_entity.type
_entity.pdbx_description
1 polymer ?
#
loop_
_entity_poly.entity_id
_entity_poly.type
_entity_poly.pdbx_seq_one_letter_code
_entity_poly.pdbx_strand_id
1 'polypeptide(L)'
;VISCTARHDSILPINLMVKLYDDNFSEKQDSVTTGKYTIGLGQDHMAYCTDLEDIHSIALTVTSRLMRRAVIGYNKIGRLE
;
A
#
# COMPACT_ATOMS: atom_id res chain seq x y z
N VAL A 1 1.72 5.01 -7.87
CA VAL A 1 1.90 5.55 -6.50
C VAL A 1 0.59 6.16 -6.06
N ILE A 2 -0.27 5.39 -5.39
CA ILE A 2 -1.55 5.91 -4.90
C ILE A 2 -1.33 6.33 -3.44
N SER A 3 -1.45 7.63 -3.18
CA SER A 3 -1.42 8.20 -1.84
C SER A 3 -2.85 8.25 -1.29
N CYS A 4 -3.34 7.13 -0.75
CA CYS A 4 -4.65 7.15 -0.08
C CYS A 4 -4.50 7.83 1.28
N THR A 5 -4.96 9.09 1.37
CA THR A 5 -4.81 9.89 2.59
C THR A 5 -6.10 9.78 3.38
N ALA A 6 -6.17 8.84 4.32
CA ALA A 6 -7.27 8.81 5.29
C ALA A 6 -7.12 10.02 6.22
N ARG A 7 -8.11 10.94 6.18
CA ARG A 7 -8.26 12.03 7.16
C ARG A 7 -9.52 11.77 7.95
N HIS A 8 -9.35 11.39 9.22
CA HIS A 8 -10.37 11.47 10.25
C HIS A 8 -9.68 12.03 11.50
N ASP A 9 -10.35 12.84 12.31
CA ASP A 9 -9.75 13.67 13.37
C ASP A 9 -8.88 12.93 14.42
N SER A 10 -8.96 11.60 14.47
CA SER A 10 -8.17 10.72 15.35
C SER A 10 -7.09 9.89 14.64
N ILE A 11 -7.00 9.92 13.31
CA ILE A 11 -6.09 9.09 12.51
C ILE A 11 -5.12 9.98 11.71
N LEU A 12 -3.83 9.84 12.01
CA LEU A 12 -2.77 10.50 11.24
C LEU A 12 -2.71 9.93 9.80
N PRO A 13 -2.34 10.74 8.80
CA PRO A 13 -2.33 10.31 7.40
C PRO A 13 -1.27 9.23 7.15
N ILE A 14 -1.71 7.99 7.01
CA ILE A 14 -0.88 6.84 6.65
C ILE A 14 -0.58 6.89 5.15
N ASN A 15 0.68 6.67 4.77
CA ASN A 15 1.08 6.61 3.36
C ASN A 15 1.67 5.23 3.08
N LEU A 16 0.87 4.38 2.45
CA LEU A 16 1.29 3.05 2.02
C LEU A 16 1.95 3.17 0.65
N MET A 17 3.21 2.76 0.55
CA MET A 17 3.94 2.72 -0.71
C MET A 17 4.09 1.27 -1.13
N VAL A 18 3.24 0.82 -2.04
CA VAL A 18 3.36 -0.50 -2.67
C VAL A 18 3.49 -0.32 -4.18
N LYS A 19 4.30 -1.16 -4.81
CA LYS A 19 4.39 -1.25 -6.26
C LYS A 19 3.07 -1.78 -6.81
N LEU A 20 2.56 -1.13 -7.84
CA LEU A 20 1.31 -1.48 -8.51
C LEU A 20 1.64 -2.03 -9.90
N TYR A 21 1.01 -3.13 -10.27
CA TYR A 21 1.00 -3.66 -11.62
C TYR A 21 -0.36 -3.43 -12.26
N ASP A 22 -0.38 -3.48 -13.60
CA ASP A 22 -1.59 -3.34 -14.39
C ASP A 22 -2.31 -4.70 -14.45
N ASP A 23 -3.58 -4.75 -14.04
CA ASP A 23 -4.32 -6.02 -13.94
C ASP A 23 -4.55 -6.66 -15.33
N ASN A 24 -4.51 -5.87 -16.41
CA ASN A 24 -4.54 -6.37 -17.79
C ASN A 24 -3.33 -7.27 -18.12
N PHE A 25 -2.18 -7.05 -17.47
CA PHE A 25 -1.00 -7.90 -17.64
C PHE A 25 -1.16 -9.22 -16.89
N SER A 26 -1.75 -9.18 -15.70
CA SER A 26 -2.03 -10.39 -14.90
C SER A 26 -3.06 -11.29 -15.57
N GLU A 27 -4.10 -10.74 -16.22
CA GLU A 27 -5.08 -11.54 -16.99
C GLU A 27 -4.43 -12.36 -18.11
N LYS A 28 -3.43 -11.77 -18.79
CA LYS A 28 -2.68 -12.47 -19.85
C LYS A 28 -1.79 -13.58 -19.30
N GLN A 29 -1.23 -13.40 -18.10
CA GLN A 29 -0.42 -14.44 -17.44
C GLN A 29 -1.30 -15.60 -16.94
N ASP A 30 -2.49 -15.31 -16.42
CA ASP A 30 -3.40 -16.31 -15.86
C ASP A 30 -4.25 -17.05 -16.91
N SER A 31 -4.13 -16.73 -18.20
CA SER A 31 -4.96 -17.27 -19.29
C SER A 31 -6.48 -17.14 -19.05
N VAL A 32 -6.88 -16.11 -18.30
CA VAL A 32 -8.28 -15.81 -17.99
C VAL A 32 -8.88 -14.88 -19.03
N THR A 33 -10.20 -14.93 -19.17
CA THR A 33 -10.95 -14.04 -20.07
C THR A 33 -10.75 -12.58 -19.66
N THR A 34 -10.48 -11.73 -20.64
CA THR A 34 -10.26 -10.28 -20.45
C THR A 34 -11.44 -9.64 -19.75
N GLY A 35 -11.17 -8.83 -18.71
CA GLY A 35 -12.17 -8.10 -17.94
C GLY A 35 -12.70 -8.84 -16.71
N LYS A 36 -12.16 -10.01 -16.36
CA LYS A 36 -12.52 -10.69 -15.09
C LYS A 36 -12.06 -9.85 -13.90
N TYR A 37 -10.84 -9.31 -13.94
CA TYR A 37 -10.29 -8.52 -12.84
C TYR A 37 -10.70 -7.04 -12.93
N THR A 38 -10.74 -6.48 -14.14
CA THR A 38 -11.12 -5.07 -14.36
C THR A 38 -12.63 -4.83 -14.23
N ILE A 39 -13.47 -5.66 -14.84
CA ILE A 39 -14.94 -5.45 -14.87
C ILE A 39 -15.63 -6.29 -13.78
N GLY A 40 -15.18 -7.53 -13.58
CA GLY A 40 -15.77 -8.43 -12.57
C GLY A 40 -15.44 -8.00 -11.14
N LEU A 41 -14.15 -7.80 -10.84
CA LEU A 41 -13.66 -7.37 -9.52
C LEU A 41 -13.56 -5.85 -9.36
N GLY A 42 -13.62 -5.07 -10.45
CA GLY A 42 -13.51 -3.61 -10.38
C GLY A 42 -12.12 -3.12 -9.96
N GLN A 43 -11.07 -3.90 -10.24
CA GLN A 43 -9.69 -3.56 -9.88
C GLN A 43 -8.94 -3.08 -11.11
N ASP A 44 -8.38 -1.86 -11.03
CA ASP A 44 -7.53 -1.30 -12.09
C ASP A 44 -6.05 -1.70 -11.90
N HIS A 45 -5.63 -1.84 -10.64
CA HIS A 45 -4.26 -2.14 -10.27
C HIS A 45 -4.16 -3.01 -9.02
N MET A 46 -3.34 -4.06 -9.08
CA MET A 46 -2.97 -4.88 -7.94
C MET A 46 -1.57 -4.55 -7.43
N ALA A 47 -1.44 -4.57 -6.10
CA ALA A 47 -0.18 -4.41 -5.39
C ALA A 47 0.51 -5.77 -5.16
N TYR A 48 1.82 -5.87 -5.44
CA TYR A 48 2.59 -7.09 -5.16
C TYR A 48 3.96 -6.77 -4.54
N CYS A 49 4.49 -7.71 -3.76
CA CYS A 49 5.80 -7.61 -3.12
C CYS A 49 6.85 -8.35 -3.95
N THR A 50 7.93 -7.67 -4.34
CA THR A 50 9.09 -8.35 -4.95
C THR A 50 9.91 -9.05 -3.87
N ASP A 51 10.76 -10.02 -4.22
CA ASP A 51 11.59 -10.79 -3.26
C ASP A 51 12.47 -9.94 -2.30
N LEU A 52 12.67 -8.67 -2.63
CA LEU A 52 13.42 -7.69 -1.83
C LEU A 52 12.55 -6.92 -0.82
N GLU A 53 11.23 -7.08 -0.88
CA GLU A 53 10.27 -6.42 -0.01
C GLU A 53 9.47 -7.48 0.74
N ASP A 54 9.56 -7.42 2.06
CA ASP A 54 8.78 -8.25 2.98
C ASP A 54 7.91 -7.36 3.89
N ILE A 55 6.95 -7.95 4.59
CA ILE A 55 5.99 -7.28 5.48
C ILE A 55 6.68 -6.33 6.46
N HIS A 56 7.82 -6.73 7.02
CA HIS A 56 8.60 -5.89 7.93
C HIS A 56 9.20 -4.66 7.24
N SER A 57 9.69 -4.83 6.01
CA SER A 57 10.25 -3.71 5.23
C SER A 57 9.18 -2.67 4.87
N ILE A 58 7.96 -3.13 4.57
CA ILE A 58 6.81 -2.27 4.27
C ILE A 58 6.38 -1.54 5.54
N ALA A 59 6.21 -2.26 6.65
CA ALA A 59 5.82 -1.67 7.93
C ALA A 59 6.82 -0.60 8.41
N LEU A 60 8.13 -0.88 8.34
CA LEU A 60 9.17 0.10 8.69
C LEU A 60 9.18 1.31 7.76
N THR A 61 8.94 1.10 6.47
CA THR A 61 8.84 2.21 5.50
C THR A 61 7.66 3.11 5.80
N VAL A 62 6.48 2.54 6.11
CA VAL A 62 5.29 3.30 6.50
C VAL A 62 5.52 4.07 7.79
N THR A 63 6.03 3.42 8.83
CA THR A 63 6.31 4.05 10.13
C THR A 63 7.36 5.15 10.01
N SER A 64 8.47 4.92 9.30
CA SER A 64 9.51 5.94 9.10
C SER A 64 8.97 7.19 8.37
N ARG A 65 8.09 6.99 7.38
CA ARG A 65 7.47 8.11 6.64
C ARG A 65 6.40 8.83 7.45
N LEU A 66 5.62 8.10 8.24
CA LEU A 66 4.65 8.67 9.17
C LEU A 66 5.33 9.59 10.17
N MET A 67 6.41 9.12 10.79
CA MET A 67 7.18 9.91 11.76
C MET A 67 7.79 11.16 11.15
N ARG A 68 8.32 11.06 9.92
CA ARG A 68 8.84 12.24 9.17
C ARG A 68 7.75 13.25 8.82
N ARG A 69 6.58 12.79 8.37
CA ARG A 69 5.47 13.68 7.97
C ARG A 69 4.75 14.31 9.15
N ALA A 70 4.55 13.55 10.22
CA ALA A 70 3.89 14.03 11.43
C ALA A 70 4.82 14.87 12.31
N VAL A 71 6.14 14.85 12.06
CA VAL A 71 7.17 15.54 12.86
C VAL A 71 7.07 15.12 14.34
N ILE A 72 6.79 13.85 14.57
CA ILE A 72 6.65 13.26 15.92
C ILE A 72 7.95 12.54 16.26
N GLY A 73 8.52 12.85 17.43
CA GLY A 73 9.66 12.11 17.97
C GLY A 73 9.24 10.72 18.45
N TYR A 74 10.08 9.70 18.22
CA TYR A 74 9.81 8.31 18.64
C TYR A 74 9.46 8.17 20.13
N ASN A 75 9.98 9.06 20.98
CA ASN A 75 9.69 9.10 22.42
C ASN A 75 8.24 9.45 22.78
N LYS A 76 7.44 9.89 21.81
CA LYS A 76 6.01 10.21 22.00
C LYS A 76 5.09 9.03 21.69
N ILE A 77 5.62 7.93 21.17
CA ILE A 77 4.85 6.70 20.94
C ILE A 77 4.73 5.95 22.26
N GLY A 78 3.51 5.85 22.80
CA GLY A 78 3.23 5.12 24.05
C GLY A 78 2.81 3.65 23.85
N ARG A 79 2.52 3.23 22.61
CA ARG A 79 1.97 1.92 22.28
C ARG A 79 2.22 1.58 20.80
N LEU A 80 2.55 0.33 20.50
CA LEU A 80 2.79 -0.20 19.15
C LEU A 80 2.24 -1.64 19.09
N GLU A 81 1.25 -1.89 18.23
CA GLU A 81 0.72 -3.21 17.87
C GLU A 81 0.59 -3.38 16.36
#